data_AF-A0A5N9DSQ2-F1
#
_entry.id   AF-A0A5N9DSQ2-F1
#
_cell.length_a   1.000
_cell.length_b   1.000
_cell.length_c   1.000
_cell.angle_alpha   90.00
_cell.angle_beta   90.00
_cell.angle_gamma   90.00
#
_symmetry.space_group_name_H-M   'P 1'
#
loop_
_entity.id
_entity.type
_entity.pdbx_description
1 polymer ?
#
loop_
_entity_poly.entity_id
_entity_poly.type
_entity_poly.pdbx_seq_one_letter_code
_entity_poly.pdbx_strand_id
1 'polypeptide(L)'
;MIRSITLGTVKELLEQLTESRLKLHKKIAHVPDDAMTLPVPNRDNFQIRTVFYRLVAHEIEHTIHLSKTLTALDIQLTEAQQILQELQESRGKLESLLITLDDSDLDRKPSEEDWSPREVVNHILEVEERFYSDMIIDALNN
;
A
#
# COMPACT_ATOMS: atom_id res chain seq x y z
N MET A 1 12.15 -26.46 -15.03
CA MET A 1 10.94 -26.70 -14.20
C MET A 1 10.11 -25.43 -14.25
N ILE A 2 9.12 -25.39 -15.14
CA ILE A 2 8.23 -24.22 -15.32
C ILE A 2 7.23 -24.28 -14.17
N ARG A 3 7.34 -23.35 -13.20
CA ARG A 3 6.28 -23.19 -12.21
C ARG A 3 5.09 -22.52 -12.89
N SER A 4 3.96 -23.22 -12.80
CA SER A 4 2.62 -22.82 -13.20
C SER A 4 2.35 -21.33 -12.96
N ILE A 5 1.98 -20.61 -14.02
CA ILE A 5 1.37 -19.28 -13.93
C ILE A 5 0.02 -19.51 -13.25
N THR A 6 -0.12 -19.12 -11.98
CA THR A 6 -1.44 -19.08 -11.36
C THR A 6 -2.24 -18.03 -12.12
N LEU A 7 -3.29 -18.47 -12.82
CA LEU A 7 -4.38 -17.61 -13.27
C LEU A 7 -4.84 -16.81 -12.05
N GLY A 8 -4.68 -15.49 -12.11
CA GLY A 8 -5.09 -14.57 -11.05
C GLY A 8 -5.84 -13.41 -11.66
N THR A 9 -7.06 -13.19 -11.18
CA THR A 9 -7.82 -11.95 -11.41
C THR A 9 -7.04 -10.75 -10.86
N VAL A 10 -7.40 -9.53 -11.30
CA VAL A 10 -6.81 -8.30 -10.75
C VAL A 10 -6.98 -8.24 -9.22
N LYS A 11 -8.15 -8.65 -8.71
CA LYS A 11 -8.44 -8.74 -7.27
C LYS A 11 -7.43 -9.62 -6.54
N GLU A 12 -7.19 -10.83 -7.03
CA GLU A 12 -6.25 -11.76 -6.39
C GLU A 12 -4.81 -11.22 -6.40
N LEU A 13 -4.40 -10.51 -7.46
CA LEU A 13 -3.08 -9.86 -7.51
C LEU A 13 -2.96 -8.73 -6.48
N LEU A 14 -4.01 -7.91 -6.30
CA LEU A 14 -4.04 -6.85 -5.30
C LEU A 14 -4.00 -7.43 -3.88
N GLU A 15 -4.78 -8.46 -3.60
CA GLU A 15 -4.76 -9.17 -2.30
C GLU A 15 -3.36 -9.74 -2.01
N GLN A 16 -2.72 -10.36 -3.00
CA GLN A 16 -1.35 -10.85 -2.88
C GLN A 16 -0.33 -9.73 -2.60
N LEU A 17 -0.47 -8.57 -3.26
CA LEU A 17 0.41 -7.41 -3.01
C LEU A 17 0.27 -6.92 -1.57
N THR A 18 -0.96 -6.75 -1.09
CA THR A 18 -1.25 -6.34 0.30
C THR A 18 -0.67 -7.32 1.30
N GLU A 19 -0.95 -8.61 1.16
CA GLU A 19 -0.41 -9.63 2.05
C GLU A 19 1.12 -9.68 2.03
N SER A 20 1.73 -9.59 0.84
CA SER A 20 3.18 -9.60 0.66
C SER A 20 3.83 -8.40 1.36
N ARG A 21 3.22 -7.21 1.26
CA ARG A 21 3.67 -6.00 1.94
C ARG A 21 3.63 -6.17 3.46
N LEU A 22 2.52 -6.67 4.01
CA LEU A 22 2.40 -6.92 5.46
C LEU A 22 3.44 -7.94 5.96
N LYS A 23 3.69 -9.01 5.20
CA LYS A 23 4.74 -10.00 5.50
C LYS A 23 6.14 -9.37 5.49
N LEU A 24 6.43 -8.50 4.50
CA LEU A 24 7.70 -7.76 4.43
C LEU A 24 7.89 -6.88 5.66
N HIS A 25 6.90 -6.04 6.01
CA HIS A 25 6.97 -5.17 7.18
C HIS A 25 7.20 -5.98 8.45
N LYS A 26 6.41 -7.02 8.71
CA LYS A 26 6.62 -7.88 9.89
C LYS A 26 8.04 -8.47 9.95
N LYS A 27 8.63 -8.82 8.81
CA LYS A 27 9.97 -9.42 8.72
C LYS A 27 11.08 -8.45 9.09
N ILE A 28 10.92 -7.15 8.80
CA ILE A 28 11.99 -6.15 8.95
C ILE A 28 11.62 -4.97 9.87
N ALA A 29 10.48 -5.02 10.56
CA ALA A 29 9.97 -3.94 11.40
C ALA A 29 10.91 -3.53 12.54
N HIS A 30 11.69 -4.47 13.06
CA HIS A 30 12.51 -4.27 14.26
C HIS A 30 14.02 -4.22 13.95
N VAL A 31 14.40 -3.76 12.75
CA VAL A 31 15.81 -3.49 12.47
C VAL A 31 16.24 -2.27 13.30
N PRO A 32 17.19 -2.40 14.24
CA PRO A 32 17.61 -1.28 15.07
C PRO A 32 18.47 -0.28 14.27
N ASP A 33 18.50 0.97 14.72
CA ASP A 33 19.20 2.06 14.03
C ASP A 33 20.71 1.81 13.86
N ASP A 34 21.35 1.21 14.87
CA ASP A 34 22.77 0.86 14.82
C ASP A 34 23.06 -0.21 13.75
N ALA A 35 22.14 -1.16 13.56
CA ALA A 35 22.25 -2.18 12.52
C ALA A 35 22.18 -1.61 11.09
N MET A 36 21.63 -0.40 10.89
CA MET A 36 21.50 0.21 9.55
C MET A 36 22.86 0.41 8.85
N THR A 37 23.95 0.47 9.61
CA THR A 37 25.33 0.62 9.10
C THR A 37 26.04 -0.72 8.84
N LEU A 38 25.47 -1.84 9.28
CA LEU A 38 26.09 -3.15 9.11
C LEU A 38 26.20 -3.51 7.62
N PRO A 39 27.32 -4.14 7.21
CA PRO A 39 27.51 -4.59 5.85
C PRO A 39 26.59 -5.76 5.53
N VAL A 40 26.09 -5.81 4.30
CA VAL A 40 25.33 -6.96 3.81
C VAL A 40 26.32 -8.07 3.42
N PRO A 41 26.19 -9.30 3.96
CA PRO A 41 27.08 -10.39 3.60
C PRO A 41 27.11 -10.65 2.09
N ASN A 42 28.31 -10.87 1.54
CA ASN A 42 28.55 -11.13 0.11
C ASN A 42 28.07 -10.02 -0.85
N ARG A 43 27.99 -8.77 -0.37
CA ARG A 43 27.68 -7.59 -1.19
C ARG A 43 28.61 -6.44 -0.81
N ASP A 44 29.66 -6.26 -1.59
CA ASP A 44 30.63 -5.18 -1.37
C ASP A 44 29.94 -3.80 -1.42
N ASN A 45 30.34 -2.92 -0.50
CA ASN A 45 29.81 -1.54 -0.37
C ASN A 45 28.29 -1.43 -0.15
N PHE A 46 27.61 -2.49 0.26
CA PHE A 46 26.20 -2.46 0.64
C PHE A 46 26.04 -2.50 2.15
N GLN A 47 25.31 -1.53 2.69
CA GLN A 47 24.85 -1.56 4.08
C GLN A 47 23.36 -1.92 4.10
N ILE A 48 22.86 -2.34 5.27
CA ILE A 48 21.42 -2.60 5.47
C ILE A 48 20.58 -1.40 5.02
N ARG A 49 20.97 -0.16 5.35
CA ARG A 49 20.32 1.07 4.87
C ARG A 49 20.22 1.15 3.35
N THR A 50 21.26 0.73 2.63
CA THR A 50 21.24 0.70 1.16
C THR A 50 20.16 -0.25 0.65
N VAL A 51 19.92 -1.38 1.33
CA VAL A 51 18.86 -2.32 0.96
C VAL A 51 17.48 -1.71 1.19
N PHE A 52 17.25 -1.00 2.29
CA PHE A 52 16.00 -0.28 2.53
C PHE A 52 15.68 0.72 1.40
N TYR A 53 16.67 1.54 1.00
CA TYR A 53 16.49 2.43 -0.16
C TYR A 53 16.23 1.67 -1.46
N ARG A 54 16.85 0.50 -1.64
CA ARG A 54 16.59 -0.35 -2.81
C ARG A 54 15.20 -0.94 -2.84
N LEU A 55 14.57 -1.24 -1.68
CA LEU A 55 13.17 -1.68 -1.65
C LEU A 55 12.24 -0.59 -2.20
N VAL A 56 12.46 0.66 -1.81
CA VAL A 56 11.68 1.81 -2.32
C VAL A 56 11.93 2.02 -3.81
N ALA A 57 13.20 2.05 -4.22
CA ALA A 57 13.55 2.24 -5.62
C ALA A 57 13.00 1.12 -6.53
N HIS A 58 13.03 -0.12 -6.05
CA HIS A 58 12.50 -1.28 -6.77
C HIS A 58 11.00 -1.16 -7.02
N GLU A 59 10.22 -0.74 -6.03
CA GLU A 59 8.79 -0.50 -6.20
C GLU A 59 8.53 0.57 -7.28
N ILE A 60 9.18 1.73 -7.15
CA ILE A 60 9.03 2.86 -8.10
C ILE A 60 9.40 2.43 -9.52
N GLU A 61 10.52 1.71 -9.68
CA GLU A 61 10.97 1.20 -10.99
C GLU A 61 9.90 0.31 -11.63
N HIS A 62 9.31 -0.61 -10.87
CA HIS A 62 8.28 -1.51 -11.39
C HIS A 62 6.91 -0.85 -11.59
N THR A 63 6.57 0.20 -10.84
CA THR A 63 5.42 1.06 -11.15
C THR A 63 5.59 1.72 -12.52
N ILE A 64 6.78 2.26 -12.80
CA ILE A 64 7.10 2.86 -14.12
C ILE A 64 7.02 1.80 -15.22
N HIS A 65 7.52 0.58 -14.98
CA HIS A 65 7.42 -0.51 -15.95
C HIS A 65 5.98 -0.93 -16.23
N LEU A 66 5.13 -1.03 -15.20
CA LEU A 66 3.71 -1.35 -15.38
C LEU A 66 3.01 -0.24 -16.17
N SER A 67 3.24 1.02 -15.82
CA SER A 67 2.68 2.18 -16.55
C SER A 67 3.04 2.13 -18.04
N LYS A 68 4.33 1.94 -18.38
CA LYS A 68 4.78 1.78 -19.77
C LYS A 68 4.09 0.60 -20.47
N THR A 69 3.89 -0.50 -19.76
CA THR A 69 3.21 -1.69 -20.30
C THR A 69 1.75 -1.39 -20.62
N LEU A 70 1.02 -0.73 -19.72
CA LEU A 70 -0.37 -0.32 -19.95
C LEU A 70 -0.49 0.63 -21.15
N THR A 71 0.42 1.60 -21.27
CA THR A 71 0.49 2.49 -22.44
C THR A 71 0.76 1.70 -23.73
N ALA A 72 1.71 0.77 -23.72
CA ALA A 72 2.04 -0.05 -24.91
C ALA A 72 0.90 -0.99 -25.33
N LEU A 73 0.03 -1.37 -24.40
CA LEU A 73 -1.18 -2.16 -24.65
C LEU A 73 -2.39 -1.31 -25.06
N ASP A 74 -2.23 0.02 -25.16
CA ASP A 74 -3.31 0.98 -25.40
C ASP A 74 -4.48 0.87 -24.41
N ILE A 75 -4.16 0.55 -23.15
CA ILE A 75 -5.14 0.54 -22.07
C ILE A 75 -5.32 1.97 -21.56
N GLN A 76 -6.41 2.60 -21.98
CA GLN A 76 -6.82 3.92 -21.52
C GLN A 76 -7.78 3.80 -20.35
N LEU A 77 -7.55 4.56 -19.28
CA LEU A 77 -8.45 4.64 -18.15
C LEU A 77 -9.62 5.57 -18.48
N THR A 78 -10.83 5.19 -18.07
CA THR A 78 -11.96 6.13 -17.99
C THR A 78 -11.75 7.16 -16.89
N GLU A 79 -12.49 8.27 -16.90
CA GLU A 79 -12.44 9.28 -15.83
C GLU A 79 -12.66 8.64 -14.45
N ALA A 80 -13.66 7.76 -14.31
CA ALA A 80 -13.92 7.06 -13.06
C ALA A 80 -12.73 6.17 -12.64
N GLN A 81 -12.07 5.48 -13.58
CA GLN A 81 -10.89 4.66 -13.29
C GLN A 81 -9.68 5.51 -12.87
N GLN A 82 -9.50 6.69 -13.46
CA GLN A 82 -8.44 7.63 -13.06
C GLN A 82 -8.69 8.15 -11.63
N ILE A 83 -9.92 8.50 -11.30
CA ILE A 83 -10.29 8.93 -9.94
C ILE A 83 -10.07 7.79 -8.93
N LEU A 84 -10.44 6.56 -9.27
CA LEU A 84 -10.20 5.39 -8.42
C LEU A 84 -8.71 5.07 -8.26
N GLN A 85 -7.88 5.31 -9.29
CA GLN A 85 -6.43 5.19 -9.18
C GLN A 85 -5.88 6.19 -8.16
N GLU A 86 -6.27 7.47 -8.25
CA GLU A 86 -5.87 8.50 -7.27
C GLU A 86 -6.34 8.17 -5.85
N LEU A 87 -7.56 7.64 -5.71
CA LEU A 87 -8.08 7.18 -4.42
C LEU A 87 -7.19 6.07 -3.82
N GLN A 88 -6.76 5.11 -4.64
CA GLN A 88 -5.87 4.04 -4.20
C GLN A 88 -4.47 4.55 -3.82
N GLU A 89 -3.92 5.53 -4.55
CA GLU A 89 -2.65 6.17 -4.19
C GLU A 89 -2.76 6.94 -2.86
N SER A 90 -3.89 7.62 -2.63
CA SER A 90 -4.20 8.26 -1.36
C SER A 90 -4.32 7.25 -0.22
N ARG A 91 -4.97 6.10 -0.45
CA ARG A 91 -5.05 5.00 0.52
C ARG A 91 -3.66 4.52 0.94
N GLY A 92 -2.71 4.39 0.01
CA GLY A 92 -1.33 4.01 0.34
C GLY A 92 -0.66 4.99 1.31
N LYS A 93 -0.93 6.30 1.19
CA LYS A 93 -0.44 7.31 2.14
C LYS A 93 -1.04 7.12 3.53
N LEU A 94 -2.36 6.87 3.61
CA LEU A 94 -3.04 6.55 4.88
C LEU A 94 -2.44 5.30 5.54
N GLU A 95 -2.30 4.20 4.79
CA GLU A 95 -1.74 2.94 5.30
C GLU A 95 -0.29 3.11 5.78
N SER A 96 0.50 3.96 5.12
CA SER A 96 1.87 4.26 5.52
C SER A 96 2.00 4.95 6.89
N LEU A 97 0.96 5.67 7.33
CA LEU A 97 0.91 6.25 8.67
C LEU A 97 0.53 5.18 9.71
N LEU A 98 -0.37 4.27 9.36
CA LEU A 98 -0.82 3.21 10.26
C LEU A 98 0.29 2.20 10.56
N ILE A 99 1.14 1.89 9.58
CA ILE A 99 2.19 0.87 9.75
C ILE A 99 3.32 1.29 10.69
N THR A 100 3.38 2.56 11.09
CA THR A 100 4.34 3.07 12.07
C THR A 100 3.82 3.06 13.49
N LEU A 101 2.56 2.68 13.70
CA LEU A 101 1.91 2.68 15.01
C LEU A 101 2.11 1.34 15.72
N ASP A 102 2.24 1.40 17.04
CA ASP A 102 2.01 0.24 17.89
C ASP A 102 0.50 0.05 18.12
N ASP A 103 0.07 -1.17 18.44
CA ASP A 103 -1.35 -1.45 18.74
C ASP A 103 -1.91 -0.54 19.85
N SER A 104 -1.06 -0.17 20.82
CA SER A 104 -1.41 0.75 21.90
C SER A 104 -1.68 2.19 21.44
N ASP A 105 -1.22 2.58 20.25
CA ASP A 105 -1.43 3.92 19.71
C ASP A 105 -2.78 4.08 19.02
N LEU A 106 -3.42 2.98 18.62
CA LEU A 106 -4.67 3.00 17.85
C LEU A 106 -5.82 3.74 18.56
N ASP A 107 -5.82 3.70 19.89
CA ASP A 107 -6.89 4.27 20.72
C ASP A 107 -6.44 5.54 21.49
N ARG A 108 -5.18 5.97 21.30
CA ARG A 108 -4.67 7.21 21.91
C ARG A 108 -5.21 8.41 21.17
N LYS A 109 -5.68 9.41 21.93
CA LYS A 109 -6.19 10.68 21.41
C LYS A 109 -5.26 11.84 21.78
N PRO A 110 -5.05 12.82 20.89
CA PRO A 110 -4.34 14.06 21.23
C PRO A 110 -5.05 14.89 22.31
N SER A 111 -6.38 14.93 22.26
CA SER A 111 -7.26 15.55 23.27
C SER A 111 -8.60 14.79 23.36
N GLU A 112 -9.48 15.16 24.30
CA GLU A 112 -10.81 14.53 24.42
C GLU A 112 -11.72 14.77 23.20
N GLU A 113 -11.51 15.89 22.50
CA GLU A 113 -12.32 16.30 21.34
C GLU A 113 -11.77 15.76 20.02
N ASP A 114 -10.50 15.34 19.99
CA ASP A 114 -9.84 14.82 18.80
C ASP A 114 -10.14 13.33 18.56
N TRP A 115 -9.96 12.89 17.31
CA TRP A 115 -10.10 11.49 16.93
C TRP A 115 -8.82 10.69 17.18
N SER A 116 -8.99 9.43 17.59
CA SER A 116 -7.91 8.45 17.57
C SER A 116 -7.64 7.93 16.15
N PRO A 117 -6.47 7.30 15.88
CA PRO A 117 -6.23 6.63 14.60
C PRO A 117 -7.32 5.62 14.22
N ARG A 118 -7.86 4.85 15.18
CA ARG A 118 -8.95 3.90 14.93
C ARG A 118 -10.23 4.61 14.51
N GLU A 119 -10.58 5.71 15.16
CA GLU A 119 -11.78 6.50 14.81
C GLU A 119 -11.66 7.09 13.40
N VAL A 120 -10.48 7.60 13.01
CA VAL A 120 -10.21 8.08 11.64
C VAL A 120 -10.43 6.96 10.62
N VAL A 121 -9.84 5.77 10.83
CA VAL A 121 -9.97 4.64 9.89
C VAL A 121 -11.42 4.16 9.82
N ASN A 122 -12.09 4.01 10.96
CA ASN A 122 -13.50 3.58 10.99
C ASN A 122 -14.41 4.57 10.24
N HIS A 123 -14.18 5.87 10.40
CA HIS A 123 -14.93 6.90 9.68
C HIS A 123 -14.75 6.77 8.17
N ILE A 124 -13.52 6.57 7.70
CA ILE A 124 -13.22 6.39 6.28
C ILE A 124 -13.92 5.14 5.74
N LEU A 125 -13.82 4.01 6.44
CA LEU A 125 -14.48 2.76 6.04
C LEU A 125 -16.01 2.94 5.96
N GLU A 126 -16.62 3.58 6.95
CA GLU A 126 -18.06 3.82 6.97
C GLU A 126 -18.50 4.70 5.80
N VAL A 127 -17.83 5.84 5.59
CA VAL A 127 -18.21 6.82 4.57
C VAL A 127 -18.00 6.27 3.16
N GLU A 128 -16.89 5.59 2.90
CA GLU A 128 -16.57 5.08 1.57
C GLU A 128 -17.36 3.82 1.22
N GLU A 129 -17.49 2.85 2.14
CA GLU A 129 -18.13 1.56 1.85
C GLU A 129 -19.65 1.62 1.87
N ARG A 130 -20.26 2.55 2.62
CA ARG A 130 -21.72 2.59 2.82
C ARG A 130 -22.39 3.86 2.34
N PHE A 131 -21.68 4.99 2.29
CA PHE A 131 -22.34 6.26 1.92
C PHE A 131 -22.06 6.62 0.47
N TYR A 132 -20.80 6.87 0.12
CA TYR A 132 -20.46 7.29 -1.24
C TYR A 132 -20.66 6.19 -2.28
N SER A 133 -20.36 4.93 -1.93
CA SER A 133 -20.66 3.77 -2.79
C SER A 133 -22.16 3.67 -3.10
N ASP A 134 -23.00 3.68 -2.06
CA ASP A 134 -24.46 3.53 -2.19
C ASP A 134 -25.05 4.69 -2.98
N MET A 135 -24.60 5.93 -2.75
CA MET A 135 -25.01 7.10 -3.56
C MET A 135 -24.76 6.89 -5.06
N ILE A 136 -23.60 6.35 -5.43
CA ILE A 136 -23.24 6.10 -6.83
C ILE A 136 -24.12 4.97 -7.39
N ILE A 137 -24.26 3.86 -6.65
CA ILE A 137 -25.04 2.70 -7.09
C ILE A 137 -26.53 3.05 -7.24
N ASP A 138 -27.09 3.78 -6.30
CA ASP A 138 -28.48 4.25 -6.35
C ASP A 138 -28.70 5.18 -7.55
N ALA A 139 -27.75 6.08 -7.84
CA ALA A 139 -27.84 6.95 -9.01
C ALA A 139 -27.78 6.18 -10.34
N LEU A 140 -27.12 5.02 -10.40
CA LEU A 140 -27.07 4.16 -11.58
C LEU A 140 -28.31 3.28 -11.76
N ASN A 141 -29.05 3.02 -10.67
CA ASN A 141 -30.24 2.16 -10.67
C ASN A 141 -31.56 2.93 -10.85
N ASN A 142 -31.52 4.26 -10.84
CA ASN A 142 -32.67 5.15 -11.09
C ASN A 142 -32.67 5.69 -12.53
#